data_AF-A0A160M8R2-F1
#
_entry.id   AF-A0A160M8R2-F1
#
_cell.length_a   1.000
_cell.length_b   1.000
_cell.length_c   1.000
_cell.angle_alpha   90.00
_cell.angle_beta   90.00
_cell.angle_gamma   90.00
#
_symmetry.space_group_name_H-M   'P 1'
#
loop_
_entity.id
_entity.type
_entity.pdbx_description
1 polymer ?
#
loop_
_entity_poly.entity_id
_entity_poly.type
_entity_poly.pdbx_seq_one_letter_code
_entity_poly.pdbx_strand_id
1 'polypeptide(L)' 'MKTFSVQFNYDKESKIFIKVKCNVMTDPPHYLQSNKWVKDEDTEIYYNMDKVLSFRIYDENDM' A
#
# COMPACT_ATOMS: atom_id res chain seq x y z
N MET A 1 1.92 -5.55 -15.12
CA MET A 1 2.43 -4.83 -13.94
C MET A 1 1.34 -3.86 -13.52
N LYS A 2 0.85 -3.95 -12.27
CA LYS A 2 -0.18 -3.05 -11.76
C LYS A 2 0.46 -2.12 -10.71
N THR A 3 0.10 -0.85 -10.78
CA THR A 3 0.42 0.14 -9.75
C THR A 3 -0.88 0.52 -9.06
N PHE A 4 -0.86 0.63 -7.74
CA PHE A 4 -2.01 1.09 -6.97
C PHE A 4 -1.55 1.90 -5.76
N SER A 5 -2.43 2.78 -5.30
CA SER A 5 -2.17 3.62 -4.14
C SER A 5 -2.78 2.99 -2.90
N VAL A 6 -1.99 2.91 -1.82
CA VAL A 6 -2.44 2.40 -0.52
C VAL A 6 -2.39 3.51 0.50
N GLN A 7 -3.53 3.81 1.11
CA GLN A 7 -3.62 4.69 2.27
C GLN A 7 -3.46 3.87 3.55
N PHE A 8 -2.45 4.19 4.35
CA PHE A 8 -2.28 3.68 5.71
C PHE A 8 -2.78 4.68 6.74
N ASN A 9 -3.56 4.18 7.71
CA ASN A 9 -3.97 4.94 8.88
C ASN A 9 -3.25 4.36 10.10
N TYR A 10 -2.19 5.03 10.54
CA TYR A 10 -1.43 4.65 11.73
C TYR A 10 -2.09 5.19 13.01
N ASP A 11 -2.66 6.38 12.93
CA ASP A 11 -3.46 7.02 13.98
C ASP A 11 -4.63 7.79 13.34
N LYS A 12 -5.43 8.49 14.16
CA LYS A 12 -6.64 9.19 13.68
C LYS A 12 -6.34 10.37 12.75
N GLU A 13 -5.14 10.94 12.80
CA GLU A 13 -4.76 12.16 12.10
C GLU A 13 -3.78 11.88 10.95
N SER A 14 -2.89 10.92 11.12
CA SER A 14 -1.84 10.54 10.17
C SER A 14 -2.37 9.61 9.08
N LYS A 15 -2.46 10.14 7.86
CA LYS A 15 -2.75 9.39 6.63
C LYS A 15 -1.52 9.42 5.74
N ILE A 16 -0.98 8.25 5.44
CA ILE A 16 0.15 8.12 4.50
C ILE A 16 -0.33 7.38 3.27
N PHE A 17 -0.09 7.94 2.09
CA PHE A 17 -0.35 7.28 0.83
C PHE A 17 0.97 6.79 0.24
N ILE A 18 1.04 5.52 -0.14
CA ILE A 18 2.20 4.96 -0.84
C ILE A 18 1.77 4.37 -2.18
N LYS A 19 2.66 4.41 -3.16
CA LYS A 19 2.47 3.72 -4.44
C LYS A 19 3.16 2.38 -4.41
N VAL A 20 2.42 1.35 -4.79
CA VAL A 20 2.89 -0.02 -4.78
C VAL A 20 2.86 -0.55 -6.19
N LYS A 21 4.03 -0.94 -6.70
CA LYS A 21 4.16 -1.57 -8.01
C LYS A 21 4.32 -3.07 -7.83
N CYS A 22 3.32 -3.83 -8.27
CA CYS A 22 3.38 -5.29 -8.20
C CYS A 22 3.48 -5.89 -9.62
N ASN A 23 4.36 -6.89 -9.75
CA ASN A 23 4.57 -7.59 -11.01
C ASN A 23 3.72 -8.87 -11.15
N VAL A 24 2.83 -9.13 -10.19
CA VAL A 24 1.97 -10.32 -10.14
C VAL A 24 0.56 -9.99 -10.64
N MET A 25 -0.09 -10.98 -11.28
CA MET A 25 -1.50 -10.87 -11.72
C MET A 25 -2.50 -10.87 -10.55
N THR A 26 -2.05 -11.10 -9.31
CA THR A 26 -2.88 -11.20 -8.11
C THR A 26 -3.50 -9.87 -7.71
N ASP A 27 -4.69 -9.94 -7.12
CA ASP A 27 -5.40 -8.76 -6.63
C ASP A 27 -4.58 -7.99 -5.56
N PRO A 28 -4.64 -6.65 -5.54
CA PRO A 28 -3.89 -5.80 -4.60
C PRO A 28 -4.00 -6.20 -3.13
N PRO A 29 -5.17 -6.58 -2.58
CA PRO A 29 -5.28 -7.03 -1.19
C PRO A 29 -4.43 -8.26 -0.89
N HIS A 30 -4.41 -9.24 -1.81
CA HIS A 30 -3.66 -10.48 -1.64
C HIS A 30 -2.15 -10.24 -1.67
N TYR A 31 -1.70 -9.35 -2.56
CA TYR A 31 -0.31 -8.93 -2.63
C TYR A 31 0.16 -8.31 -1.30
N LEU A 32 -0.62 -7.35 -0.76
CA LEU A 32 -0.26 -6.65 0.48
C LEU A 32 -0.22 -7.60 1.69
N GLN A 33 -1.19 -8.52 1.78
CA GLN A 33 -1.24 -9.52 2.84
C GLN A 33 -0.03 -10.46 2.82
N SER A 34 0.40 -10.87 1.62
CA SER A 34 1.52 -11.81 1.46
C SER A 34 2.87 -11.17 1.75
N ASN A 35 3.04 -9.88 1.46
CA ASN A 35 4.34 -9.23 1.58
C ASN A 35 4.61 -8.70 2.99
N LYS A 36 3.59 -8.29 3.76
CA LYS A 36 3.68 -7.67 5.11
C LYS A 36 4.61 -6.44 5.26
N TRP A 37 5.53 -6.25 4.32
CA TRP A 37 6.47 -5.17 4.15
C TRP A 37 6.27 -4.63 2.74
N VAL A 38 6.05 -3.33 2.65
CA VAL A 38 5.77 -2.66 1.38
C VAL A 38 6.73 -1.50 1.23
N LYS A 39 7.41 -1.45 0.08
CA LYS A 39 8.28 -0.34 -0.28
C LYS A 39 7.42 0.75 -0.95
N ASP A 40 7.57 1.98 -0.51
CA ASP A 40 7.12 3.15 -1.24
C ASP A 40 8.13 3.46 -2.36
N GLU A 41 7.68 3.40 -3.60
CA GLU A 41 8.55 3.59 -4.77
C GLU A 41 9.08 5.02 -4.90
N ASP A 42 8.36 6.02 -4.37
CA ASP A 42 8.75 7.42 -4.50
C ASP A 42 9.82 7.81 -3.45
N THR A 43 9.74 7.25 -2.24
CA THR A 43 10.63 7.58 -1.12
C THR A 43 11.66 6.51 -0.77
N GLU A 44 11.53 5.32 -1.35
CA GLU A 44 12.28 4.11 -1.02
C GLU A 44 12.16 3.60 0.43
N ILE A 45 11.19 4.13 1.19
CA ILE A 45 10.93 3.75 2.58
C ILE A 45 10.12 2.44 2.62
N TYR A 46 10.44 1.56 3.56
CA TYR A 46 9.70 0.33 3.83
C TYR A 46 8.73 0.50 4.99
N TYR A 47 7.49 0.07 4.79
CA TYR A 47 6.41 0.11 5.78
C TYR A 47 5.97 -1.31 6.15
N ASN A 48 5.69 -1.56 7.42
CA ASN A 48 5.23 -2.85 7.93
C ASN A 48 3.72 -2.83 8.21
N MET A 49 3.00 -3.76 7.59
CA MET A 49 1.55 -3.91 7.68
C MET A 49 1.07 -4.45 9.03
N ASP A 50 1.88 -5.22 9.77
CA ASP A 50 1.49 -5.72 11.10
C ASP A 50 1.37 -4.57 12.13
N LYS A 51 2.01 -3.41 11.89
CA LYS A 51 1.92 -2.20 12.72
C LYS A 51 0.80 -1.24 12.30
N VAL A 52 0.13 -1.50 11.18
CA VAL A 52 -0.94 -0.64 10.64
C VAL A 52 -2.27 -1.03 11.27
N LEU A 53 -3.05 -0.06 11.75
CA LEU A 53 -4.39 -0.31 12.29
C LEU A 53 -5.43 -0.57 11.20
N SER A 54 -5.36 0.19 10.09
CA SER A 54 -6.21 -0.02 8.91
C SER A 54 -5.58 0.55 7.64
N PHE A 55 -5.99 0.01 6.49
CA PHE A 55 -5.58 0.50 5.18
C PHE A 55 -6.71 0.49 4.16
N ARG A 56 -6.57 1.29 3.10
CA ARG A 56 -7.49 1.32 1.95
C ARG A 56 -6.71 1.38 0.65
N ILE A 57 -7.21 0.71 -0.38
CA ILE A 57 -6.61 0.67 -1.72
C ILE A 57 -7.44 1.55 -2.65
N TYR A 58 -6.76 2.31 -3.50
CA TYR A 58 -7.35 3.17 -4.52
C TYR A 58 -6.81 2.76 -5.89
N ASP A 59 -7.69 2.71 -6.89
CA ASP A 59 -7.26 2.58 -8.28
C ASP A 59 -6.66 3.91 -8.76
N GLU A 60 -5.64 3.86 -9.60
CA GLU A 60 -5.01 5.07 -10.17
C GLU A 60 -5.98 5.94 -10.99
N ASN A 61 -7.12 5.39 -11.43
CA ASN A 61 -8.14 6.13 -12.19
C ASN A 61 -9.19 6.82 -11.30
N ASP A 62 -9.14 6.60 -9.98
CA ASP A 62 -10.11 7.13 -8.99
C ASP A 62 -9.60 8.40 -8.28
N MET A 63 -8.47 8.99 -8.75
CA MET A 63 -7.88 10.24 -8.25
C MET A 63 -7.89 11.35 -9.30
#